data_AF-A0AAV1PSV0-F1
#
_entry.id   AF-A0AAV1PSV0-F1
#
_cell.length_a   1.000
_cell.length_b   1.000
_cell.length_c   1.000
_cell.angle_alpha   90.00
_cell.angle_beta   90.00
_cell.angle_gamma   90.00
#
_symmetry.space_group_name_H-M   'P 1'
#
loop_
_entity.id
_entity.type
_entity.pdbx_description
1 polymer ?
#
loop_
_entity_poly.entity_id
_entity_poly.type
_entity_poly.pdbx_seq_one_letter_code
_entity_poly.pdbx_strand_id
1 'polypeptide(L)'
;MSSKSRDNEDNLEGQSAVKEELNRKIKEQKVVVDELSNLKKNRKVYIQQRNSNIFFLADRGQALGSSKKELDNMKKELQDI
;
A
#
# COMPACT_ATOMS: atom_id res chain seq x y z
N MET A 1 -43.26 4.29 -1.64
CA MET A 1 -42.13 4.39 -2.59
C MET A 1 -41.04 5.25 -1.97
N SER A 2 -40.19 4.70 -1.10
CA SER A 2 -39.01 5.40 -0.55
C SER A 2 -37.97 4.36 -0.15
N SER A 3 -37.41 3.71 -1.16
CA SER A 3 -36.38 2.67 -0.99
C SER A 3 -35.11 2.99 -1.75
N LYS A 4 -35.05 4.13 -2.46
CA LYS A 4 -33.96 4.46 -3.39
C LYS A 4 -32.88 5.36 -2.79
N SER A 5 -33.07 5.83 -1.56
CA SER A 5 -32.15 6.78 -0.89
C SER A 5 -31.16 6.09 0.06
N ARG A 6 -31.54 4.94 0.65
CA ARG A 6 -30.69 4.24 1.65
C ARG A 6 -29.48 3.56 1.00
N ASP A 7 -29.67 2.96 -0.17
CA ASP A 7 -28.58 2.27 -0.89
C ASP A 7 -27.45 3.22 -1.33
N ASN A 8 -27.71 4.53 -1.43
CA ASN A 8 -26.71 5.52 -1.83
C ASN A 8 -25.84 6.00 -0.66
N GLU A 9 -26.37 6.10 0.56
CA GLU A 9 -25.59 6.51 1.73
C GLU A 9 -24.61 5.42 2.17
N ASP A 10 -25.03 4.15 2.19
CA ASP A 10 -24.17 3.01 2.50
C ASP A 10 -22.99 2.87 1.50
N ASN A 11 -23.22 3.23 0.22
CA ASN A 11 -22.19 3.21 -0.81
C ASN A 11 -21.16 4.34 -0.64
N LEU A 12 -21.58 5.53 -0.18
CA LEU A 12 -20.68 6.65 0.11
C LEU A 12 -19.82 6.39 1.37
N GLU A 13 -20.40 5.82 2.43
CA GLU A 13 -19.63 5.44 3.63
C GLU A 13 -18.65 4.30 3.34
N GLY A 14 -19.07 3.30 2.54
CA GLY A 14 -18.19 2.22 2.08
C GLY A 14 -17.01 2.72 1.26
N GLN A 15 -17.22 3.68 0.36
CA GLN A 15 -16.15 4.32 -0.41
C GLN A 15 -15.22 5.15 0.49
N SER A 16 -15.76 5.84 1.50
CA SER A 16 -14.95 6.57 2.48
C SER A 16 -14.03 5.65 3.28
N ALA A 17 -14.55 4.50 3.76
CA ALA A 17 -13.77 3.52 4.51
C ALA A 17 -12.62 2.92 3.67
N VAL A 18 -12.90 2.57 2.41
CA VAL A 18 -11.89 2.05 1.47
C VAL A 18 -10.81 3.11 1.19
N LYS A 19 -11.20 4.37 1.02
CA LYS A 19 -10.28 5.49 0.81
C LYS A 19 -9.38 5.73 2.02
N GLU A 20 -9.90 5.62 3.23
CA GLU A 20 -9.12 5.73 4.47
C GLU A 20 -8.14 4.57 4.65
N GLU A 21 -8.58 3.33 4.40
CA GLU A 21 -7.70 2.15 4.47
C GLU A 21 -6.56 2.25 3.47
N LEU A 22 -6.85 2.68 2.24
CA LEU A 22 -5.84 2.88 1.20
C LEU A 22 -4.86 4.00 1.57
N ASN A 23 -5.34 5.10 2.15
CA ASN A 23 -4.49 6.15 2.68
C ASN A 23 -3.56 5.67 3.81
N ARG A 24 -4.04 4.78 4.68
CA ARG A 24 -3.22 4.15 5.73
C ARG A 24 -2.11 3.31 5.10
N LYS A 25 -2.45 2.43 4.15
CA LYS A 25 -1.45 1.60 3.42
C LYS A 25 -0.42 2.45 2.68
N ILE A 26 -0.82 3.56 2.08
CA ILE A 26 0.10 4.52 1.43
C ILE A 26 1.08 5.13 2.45
N LYS A 27 0.61 5.49 3.65
CA LYS A 27 1.49 6.02 4.72
C LYS A 27 2.50 4.97 5.17
N GLU A 28 2.05 3.74 5.41
CA GLU A 28 2.93 2.62 5.79
C GLU A 28 3.99 2.36 4.72
N GLN A 29 3.60 2.32 3.44
CA GLN A 29 4.53 2.10 2.35
C GLN A 29 5.55 3.24 2.17
N LYS A 30 5.17 4.48 2.46
CA LYS A 30 6.12 5.61 2.48
C LYS A 30 7.22 5.38 3.53
N VAL A 31 6.84 4.95 4.73
CA VAL A 31 7.81 4.62 5.79
C VAL A 31 8.75 3.51 5.31
N VAL A 32 8.23 2.45 4.69
CA VAL A 32 9.07 1.37 4.15
C VAL A 32 10.08 1.90 3.12
N VAL A 33 9.67 2.78 2.22
CA VAL A 33 10.57 3.41 1.23
C VAL A 33 11.65 4.26 1.90
N ASP A 34 11.31 5.01 2.94
CA ASP A 34 12.25 5.86 3.67
C ASP A 34 13.27 5.00 4.44
N GLU A 35 12.83 3.95 5.13
CA GLU A 35 13.70 3.00 5.84
C GLU A 35 14.67 2.28 4.88
N LEU A 36 14.17 1.81 3.73
CA LEU A 36 15.01 1.19 2.69
C LEU A 36 16.00 2.17 2.07
N SER A 37 15.64 3.45 1.98
CA SER A 37 16.49 4.50 1.45
C SER A 37 17.61 4.87 2.42
N ASN A 38 17.34 4.83 3.74
CA ASN A 38 18.29 5.13 4.80
C ASN A 38 19.33 4.01 5.02
N LEU A 39 19.04 2.79 4.59
CA LEU A 39 19.99 1.67 4.61
C LEU A 39 21.17 1.88 3.65
N LYS A 40 22.38 1.48 4.09
CA LYS A 40 23.60 1.48 3.24
C LYS A 40 23.37 0.67 1.96
N LYS A 41 23.91 1.16 0.84
CA LYS A 41 23.64 0.65 -0.52
C LYS A 41 23.78 -0.87 -0.70
N ASN A 42 24.76 -1.49 -0.02
CA ASN A 42 25.12 -2.91 -0.18
C ASN A 42 24.50 -3.84 0.88
N ARG A 43 23.58 -3.34 1.72
CA ARG A 43 22.90 -4.20 2.69
C ARG A 43 21.92 -5.12 1.97
N LYS A 44 21.86 -6.37 2.44
CA LYS A 44 20.81 -7.31 2.06
C LYS A 44 19.61 -7.11 2.97
N VAL A 45 18.42 -7.31 2.42
CA VAL A 45 17.15 -7.22 3.15
C VAL A 45 16.38 -8.51 2.97
N TYR A 46 15.45 -8.77 3.88
CA TYR A 46 14.54 -9.90 3.80
C TYR A 46 13.17 -9.42 3.33
N ILE A 47 12.64 -10.04 2.28
CA ILE A 47 11.30 -9.76 1.76
C ILE A 47 10.40 -10.92 2.14
N GLN A 48 9.30 -10.62 2.82
CA GLN A 48 8.28 -11.62 3.15
C GLN A 48 7.43 -11.95 1.94
N GLN A 49 7.13 -13.23 1.74
CA GLN A 49 6.16 -13.67 0.76
C GLN A 49 4.73 -13.39 1.26
N ARG A 50 3.84 -12.87 0.41
CA ARG A 50 2.51 -12.36 0.80
C ARG A 50 1.62 -13.33 1.59
N ASN A 51 1.72 -14.64 1.31
CA ASN A 51 0.83 -15.66 1.87
C ASN A 51 1.56 -16.65 2.80
N SER A 52 2.75 -16.29 3.30
CA SER A 52 3.51 -17.16 4.20
C SER A 52 4.43 -16.34 5.11
N ASN A 53 4.98 -17.00 6.13
CA ASN A 53 6.01 -16.41 7.00
C ASN A 53 7.41 -16.75 6.49
N ILE A 54 7.57 -16.88 5.16
CA ILE A 54 8.85 -17.16 4.51
C ILE A 54 9.46 -15.85 4.04
N PHE A 55 10.75 -15.68 4.33
CA PHE A 55 11.53 -14.51 4.00
C PHE A 55 12.63 -14.87 3.00
N PHE A 56 12.69 -14.15 1.89
CA PHE A 56 13.73 -14.31 0.89
C PHE A 56 14.75 -13.19 0.99
N LEU A 57 16.04 -13.54 0.88
CA LEU A 57 17.11 -12.57 0.82
C LEU A 57 17.05 -11.82 -0.53
N ALA A 58 17.04 -10.50 -0.48
CA ALA A 58 17.03 -9.65 -1.66
C ALA A 58 18.01 -8.49 -1.52
N ASP A 59 18.33 -7.87 -2.65
CA ASP A 59 19.08 -6.62 -2.68
C ASP A 59 18.22 -5.45 -2.24
N ARG A 60 18.80 -4.55 -1.44
CA ARG A 60 18.13 -3.31 -1.05
C ARG A 60 17.60 -2.52 -2.25
N GLY A 61 18.35 -2.48 -3.35
CA GLY A 61 17.93 -1.79 -4.58
C GLY A 61 16.68 -2.39 -5.22
N GLN A 62 16.59 -3.72 -5.27
CA GLN A 62 15.42 -4.43 -5.77
C GLN A 62 14.20 -4.18 -4.87
N ALA A 63 14.37 -4.33 -3.55
CA ALA A 63 13.30 -4.06 -2.58
C ALA A 63 12.79 -2.62 -2.68
N LEU A 64 13.71 -1.64 -2.72
CA LEU A 64 13.36 -0.22 -2.85
C LEU A 64 12.61 0.08 -4.15
N GLY A 65 13.04 -0.51 -5.27
CA GLY A 65 12.36 -0.36 -6.56
C GLY A 65 10.94 -0.92 -6.53
N SER A 66 10.77 -2.13 -6.00
CA SER A 66 9.46 -2.75 -5.80
C SER A 66 8.56 -1.92 -4.89
N SER A 67 9.08 -1.44 -3.76
CA SER A 67 8.29 -0.65 -2.81
C SER A 67 7.84 0.70 -3.39
N LYS A 68 8.69 1.37 -4.18
CA LYS A 68 8.32 2.60 -4.90
C LYS A 68 7.22 2.35 -5.92
N LYS A 69 7.34 1.30 -6.72
CA LYS A 69 6.31 0.92 -7.72
C LYS A 69 4.97 0.62 -7.06
N GLU A 70 4.98 -0.10 -5.93
CA GLU A 70 3.77 -0.39 -5.17
C GLU A 70 3.14 0.88 -4.57
N LEU A 71 3.96 1.81 -4.06
CA LEU A 71 3.49 3.12 -3.60
C LEU A 71 2.82 3.93 -4.71
N ASP A 72 3.41 3.94 -5.91
CA ASP A 72 2.85 4.68 -7.05
C ASP A 72 1.53 4.05 -7.55
N ASN A 73 1.44 2.72 -7.54
CA ASN A 73 0.19 2.02 -7.86
C ASN A 73 -0.93 2.36 -6.86
N MET A 74 -0.64 2.33 -5.56
CA MET A 74 -1.63 2.66 -4.53
C MET A 74 -2.10 4.12 -4.61
N LYS A 75 -1.19 5.06 -4.92
CA LYS A 75 -1.58 6.46 -5.14
C LYS A 75 -2.49 6.61 -6.35
N LYS A 76 -2.23 5.87 -7.43
CA LYS A 76 -3.07 5.87 -8.62
C LYS A 76 -4.46 5.30 -8.31
N GLU A 77 -4.52 4.18 -7.61
CA GLU A 77 -5.78 3.59 -7.15
C GLU A 77 -6.58 4.57 -6.28
N LEU A 78 -5.91 5.32 -5.40
CA LEU A 78 -6.57 6.35 -4.59
C LEU A 78 -7.12 7.52 -5.41
N GLN A 79 -6.48 7.84 -6.54
CA GLN A 79 -6.94 8.89 -7.45
C GLN A 79 -8.13 8.41 -8.30
N ASP A 80 -8.19 7.11 -8.59
CA ASP A 80 -9.26 6.47 -9.35
C ASP A 80 -10.51 6.20 -8.47
N ILE A 81 -10.40 6.30 -7.12
CA ILE A 81 -11.49 6.20 -6.12
C ILE A 81 -12.01 7.58 -5.69
#